data_AF-S3B6I0-F1
#
_entry.id   AF-S3B6I0-F1
#
_cell.length_a   1.000
_cell.length_b   1.000
_cell.length_c   1.000
_cell.angle_alpha   90.00
_cell.angle_beta   90.00
_cell.angle_gamma   90.00
#
_symmetry.space_group_name_H-M   'P 1'
#
loop_
_entity.id
_entity.type
_entity.pdbx_description
1 polymer ?
#
loop_
_entity_poly.entity_id
_entity_poly.type
_entity_poly.pdbx_seq_one_letter_code
_entity_poly.pdbx_strand_id
1 'polypeptide(L)'
;MAFSADELRVLGGALAIALQSDPAPEETRAILRLAQAVDEAVSEARRLRAFVRADLARHRAALPGAAAGYLDLLAAALAAGHLPGAEDVAAVRALCARPAGERETARRRALLHRVEAAVRPCLPAVRRPADDAPEPAAGRYAMPGPRSEQETGSGAEPEREAQPSPGPAKPGPAERPGSPEPVRPSRPVPTPAEVFPPRRKPSGPPEPAPDRDGPDETEARGQEPDGAPFTLPLPA
;
A
#
# COMPACT_ATOMS: atom_id res chain seq x y z
N MET A 1 -13.63 -13.05 -2.65
CA MET A 1 -14.29 -11.74 -2.43
C MET A 1 -13.62 -11.10 -1.23
N ALA A 2 -13.17 -9.85 -1.33
CA ALA A 2 -12.49 -9.15 -0.23
C ALA A 2 -13.38 -7.99 0.24
N PHE A 3 -13.62 -7.88 1.55
CA PHE A 3 -14.41 -6.80 2.13
C PHE A 3 -13.59 -5.50 2.21
N SER A 4 -14.24 -4.37 1.91
CA SER A 4 -13.67 -3.04 2.12
C SER A 4 -13.60 -2.70 3.61
N ALA A 5 -12.78 -1.71 3.97
CA ALA A 5 -12.67 -1.26 5.36
C ALA A 5 -13.99 -0.71 5.91
N ASP A 6 -14.84 -0.15 5.05
CA ASP A 6 -16.15 0.36 5.43
C ASP A 6 -17.15 -0.78 5.64
N GLU A 7 -17.14 -1.77 4.75
CA GLU A 7 -17.93 -2.99 4.89
C GLU A 7 -17.61 -3.74 6.18
N LEU A 8 -16.34 -3.79 6.60
CA LEU A 8 -15.95 -4.39 7.88
C LEU A 8 -16.51 -3.61 9.09
N ARG A 9 -16.61 -2.27 9.00
CA ARG A 9 -17.26 -1.48 10.06
C ARG A 9 -18.77 -1.71 10.11
N VAL A 10 -19.40 -1.76 8.93
CA VAL A 10 -20.83 -2.07 8.81
C VAL A 10 -21.13 -3.46 9.37
N LEU A 11 -20.29 -4.45 9.06
CA LEU A 11 -20.38 -5.80 9.60
C LEU A 11 -20.23 -5.80 11.13
N GLY A 12 -19.24 -5.08 11.67
CA GLY A 12 -19.08 -4.92 13.12
C GLY A 12 -20.32 -4.33 13.79
N GLY A 13 -20.92 -3.30 13.18
CA GLY A 13 -22.19 -2.72 13.65
C GLY A 13 -23.36 -3.72 13.60
N ALA A 14 -23.48 -4.50 12.52
CA ALA A 14 -24.50 -5.53 12.39
C ALA A 14 -24.35 -6.63 13.45
N LEU A 15 -23.11 -7.03 13.77
CA LEU A 15 -22.84 -8.01 14.83
C LEU A 15 -23.21 -7.46 16.21
N ALA A 16 -22.94 -6.17 16.46
CA ALA A 16 -23.36 -5.52 17.70
C ALA A 16 -24.89 -5.48 17.86
N ILE A 17 -25.62 -5.21 16.76
CA ILE A 17 -27.09 -5.27 16.74
C ILE A 17 -27.59 -6.70 16.96
N ALA A 18 -26.95 -7.70 16.36
CA ALA A 18 -27.30 -9.10 16.57
C ALA A 18 -27.16 -9.51 18.04
N LEU A 19 -26.10 -9.04 18.73
CA LEU A 19 -25.93 -9.27 20.17
C LEU A 19 -27.01 -8.60 21.03
N GLN A 20 -27.60 -7.49 20.57
CA GLN A 20 -28.70 -6.81 21.27
C GLN A 20 -30.04 -7.53 21.13
N SER A 21 -30.15 -8.50 20.22
CA SER A 21 -31.39 -9.22 19.92
C SER A 21 -31.61 -10.46 20.81
N ASP A 22 -30.85 -10.58 21.91
CA ASP A 22 -30.83 -11.71 22.85
C ASP A 22 -30.71 -13.11 22.17
N PRO A 23 -29.64 -13.35 21.40
CA PRO A 23 -29.45 -14.62 20.71
C PRO A 23 -29.17 -15.78 21.68
N ALA A 24 -29.35 -17.01 21.21
CA ALA A 24 -29.06 -18.20 22.01
C ALA A 24 -27.59 -18.20 22.50
N PRO A 25 -27.26 -18.79 23.66
CA PRO A 25 -25.93 -18.66 24.27
C PRO A 25 -24.77 -19.12 23.35
N GLU A 26 -24.99 -20.14 22.51
CA GLU A 26 -23.99 -20.57 21.53
C GLU A 26 -23.84 -19.58 20.36
N GLU A 27 -24.93 -18.98 19.91
CA GLU A 27 -24.92 -17.92 18.90
C GLU A 27 -24.22 -16.67 19.45
N THR A 28 -24.47 -16.28 20.71
CA THR A 28 -23.75 -15.20 21.39
C THR A 28 -22.24 -15.43 21.37
N ARG A 29 -21.79 -16.64 21.73
CA ARG A 29 -20.35 -16.98 21.68
C ARG A 29 -19.81 -16.93 20.26
N ALA A 30 -20.55 -17.40 19.27
CA ALA A 30 -20.15 -17.37 17.86
C ALA A 30 -20.04 -15.92 17.34
N ILE A 31 -21.02 -15.07 17.65
CA ILE A 31 -21.05 -13.66 17.26
C ILE A 31 -19.90 -12.90 17.92
N LEU A 32 -19.61 -13.13 19.20
CA LEU A 32 -18.48 -12.49 19.89
C LEU A 32 -17.13 -12.88 19.26
N ARG A 33 -16.93 -14.17 18.95
CA ARG A 33 -15.70 -14.63 18.26
C ARG A 33 -15.56 -13.99 16.87
N LEU A 34 -16.67 -13.89 16.14
CA LEU A 34 -16.68 -13.25 14.83
C LEU A 34 -16.39 -11.76 14.93
N ALA A 35 -16.98 -11.04 15.89
CA ALA A 35 -16.72 -9.63 16.13
C ALA A 35 -15.23 -9.39 16.43
N GLN A 36 -14.63 -10.20 17.30
CA GLN A 36 -13.20 -10.13 17.60
C GLN A 36 -12.33 -10.36 16.35
N ALA A 37 -12.69 -11.33 15.50
CA ALA A 37 -11.97 -11.60 14.26
C ALA A 37 -12.08 -10.43 13.26
N VAL A 38 -13.24 -9.76 13.19
CA VAL A 38 -13.44 -8.56 12.36
C VAL A 38 -12.60 -7.40 12.88
N ASP A 39 -12.58 -7.15 14.19
CA ASP A 39 -11.77 -6.09 14.80
C ASP A 39 -10.27 -6.30 14.54
N GLU A 40 -9.80 -7.54 14.66
CA GLU A 40 -8.41 -7.91 14.33
C GLU A 40 -8.11 -7.68 12.84
N ALA A 41 -9.01 -8.08 11.94
CA ALA A 41 -8.83 -7.85 10.52
C ALA A 41 -8.78 -6.33 10.19
N VAL A 42 -9.61 -5.52 10.84
CA VAL A 42 -9.61 -4.06 10.68
C VAL A 42 -8.31 -3.44 11.19
N SER A 43 -7.81 -3.90 12.34
CA SER A 43 -6.57 -3.40 12.96
C SER A 43 -5.36 -3.70 12.06
N GLU A 44 -5.24 -4.92 11.56
CA GLU A 44 -4.14 -5.33 10.69
C GLU A 44 -4.23 -4.64 9.33
N ALA A 45 -5.43 -4.49 8.75
CA ALA A 45 -5.61 -3.71 7.53
C ALA A 45 -5.17 -2.25 7.71
N ARG A 46 -5.37 -1.67 8.91
CA ARG A 46 -4.90 -0.31 9.23
C ARG A 46 -3.38 -0.25 9.31
N ARG A 47 -2.75 -1.27 9.92
CA ARG A 47 -1.29 -1.41 10.00
C ARG A 47 -0.64 -1.54 8.63
N LEU A 48 -1.16 -2.41 7.76
CA LEU A 48 -0.68 -2.57 6.38
C LEU A 48 -0.76 -1.27 5.58
N ARG A 49 -1.89 -0.54 5.70
CA ARG A 49 -2.03 0.78 5.06
C ARG A 49 -1.01 1.80 5.58
N ALA A 50 -0.71 1.79 6.89
CA ALA A 50 0.31 2.65 7.47
C ALA A 50 1.71 2.32 6.93
N PHE A 51 2.02 1.03 6.79
CA PHE A 51 3.28 0.58 6.21
C PHE A 51 3.43 1.03 4.75
N VAL A 52 2.42 0.81 3.90
CA VAL A 52 2.45 1.25 2.49
C VAL A 52 2.62 2.78 2.38
N ARG A 53 1.95 3.56 3.24
CA ARG A 53 2.12 5.03 3.27
C ARG A 53 3.55 5.44 3.63
N ALA A 54 4.14 4.79 4.63
CA ALA A 54 5.52 5.05 5.03
C ALA A 54 6.51 4.67 3.91
N ASP A 55 6.25 3.57 3.21
CA ASP A 55 7.09 3.11 2.11
C ASP A 55 6.99 4.02 0.88
N LEU A 56 5.77 4.50 0.54
CA LEU A 56 5.57 5.53 -0.47
C LEU A 56 6.35 6.81 -0.13
N ALA A 57 6.31 7.27 1.13
CA ALA A 57 7.07 8.44 1.56
C ALA A 57 8.59 8.23 1.43
N ARG A 58 9.10 7.05 1.78
CA ARG A 58 10.51 6.67 1.60
C ARG A 58 10.92 6.69 0.12
N HIS A 59 10.10 6.08 -0.74
CA HIS A 59 10.32 6.08 -2.19
C HIS A 59 10.29 7.50 -2.78
N ARG A 60 9.36 8.36 -2.32
CA ARG A 60 9.30 9.76 -2.72
C ARG A 60 10.54 10.55 -2.33
N ALA A 61 11.04 10.35 -1.11
CA ALA A 61 12.27 11.00 -0.63
C ALA A 61 13.51 10.59 -1.44
N ALA A 62 13.50 9.40 -2.06
CA ALA A 62 14.58 8.89 -2.90
C ALA A 62 14.43 9.25 -4.40
N LEU A 63 13.47 10.11 -4.77
CA LEU A 63 13.34 10.57 -6.15
C LEU A 63 14.49 11.49 -6.55
N PRO A 64 14.97 11.41 -7.82
CA PRO A 64 14.42 10.59 -8.91
C PRO A 64 14.94 9.15 -8.97
N GLY A 65 15.92 8.78 -8.15
CA GLY A 65 16.59 7.48 -8.20
C GLY A 65 15.64 6.29 -7.98
N ALA A 66 14.59 6.49 -7.18
CA ALA A 66 13.58 5.46 -6.90
C ALA A 66 12.31 5.54 -7.79
N ALA A 67 12.35 6.27 -8.92
CA ALA A 67 11.15 6.55 -9.72
C ALA A 67 10.37 5.30 -10.16
N ALA A 68 11.05 4.27 -10.66
CA ALA A 68 10.38 3.04 -11.09
C ALA A 68 9.64 2.36 -9.93
N GLY A 69 10.33 2.14 -8.81
CA GLY A 69 9.75 1.52 -7.61
C GLY A 69 8.62 2.36 -7.00
N TYR A 70 8.75 3.68 -7.01
CA TYR A 70 7.68 4.57 -6.56
C TYR A 70 6.41 4.44 -7.41
N LEU A 71 6.53 4.45 -8.75
CA LEU A 71 5.39 4.34 -9.66
C LEU A 71 4.72 2.96 -9.56
N ASP A 72 5.50 1.90 -9.40
CA ASP A 72 5.01 0.53 -9.24
C ASP A 72 4.24 0.38 -7.92
N LEU A 73 4.84 0.84 -6.81
CA LEU A 73 4.22 0.82 -5.49
C LEU A 73 2.94 1.66 -5.46
N LEU A 74 2.95 2.86 -6.04
CA LEU A 74 1.77 3.72 -6.11
C LEU A 74 0.65 3.08 -6.95
N ALA A 75 0.98 2.46 -8.08
CA ALA A 75 -0.01 1.77 -8.91
C ALA A 75 -0.64 0.58 -8.17
N ALA A 76 0.16 -0.21 -7.45
CA ALA A 76 -0.32 -1.31 -6.62
C ALA A 76 -1.20 -0.80 -5.45
N ALA A 77 -0.76 0.27 -4.79
CA ALA A 77 -1.51 0.90 -3.70
C ALA A 77 -2.87 1.41 -4.18
N LEU A 78 -2.93 2.08 -5.35
CA LEU A 78 -4.19 2.53 -5.94
C LEU A 78 -5.14 1.37 -6.25
N ALA A 79 -4.62 0.26 -6.80
CA ALA A 79 -5.41 -0.94 -7.05
C ALA A 79 -5.96 -1.55 -5.74
N ALA A 80 -5.26 -1.35 -4.62
CA ALA A 80 -5.71 -1.73 -3.28
C ALA A 80 -6.59 -0.68 -2.57
N GLY A 81 -7.03 0.37 -3.27
CA GLY A 81 -7.91 1.41 -2.72
C GLY A 81 -7.20 2.49 -1.89
N HIS A 82 -5.88 2.65 -2.03
CA HIS A 82 -5.16 3.77 -1.44
C HIS A 82 -5.62 5.09 -2.06
N LEU A 83 -5.91 6.08 -1.22
CA LEU A 83 -6.18 7.46 -1.65
C LEU A 83 -4.86 8.26 -1.64
N PRO A 84 -4.33 8.66 -2.81
CA PRO A 84 -3.08 9.39 -2.91
C PRO A 84 -3.22 10.81 -2.35
N GLY A 85 -2.14 11.33 -1.76
CA GLY A 85 -2.08 12.70 -1.24
C GLY A 85 -1.60 13.72 -2.27
N ALA A 86 -1.64 15.00 -1.90
CA ALA A 86 -1.12 16.09 -2.74
C ALA A 86 0.37 15.90 -3.09
N GLU A 87 1.16 15.36 -2.17
CA GLU A 87 2.58 15.05 -2.40
C GLU A 87 2.77 13.97 -3.47
N ASP A 88 1.87 12.99 -3.53
CA ASP A 88 1.94 11.92 -4.53
C ASP A 88 1.61 12.46 -5.93
N VAL A 89 0.57 13.31 -6.02
CA VAL A 89 0.21 14.04 -7.26
C VAL A 89 1.39 14.88 -7.74
N ALA A 90 2.00 15.67 -6.85
CA ALA A 90 3.14 16.52 -7.17
C ALA A 90 4.34 15.70 -7.66
N ALA A 91 4.66 14.59 -6.99
CA ALA A 91 5.73 13.69 -7.37
C ALA A 91 5.50 13.08 -8.77
N VAL A 92 4.29 12.59 -9.07
CA VAL A 92 3.98 12.02 -10.39
C VAL A 92 4.02 13.10 -11.47
N ARG A 93 3.52 14.32 -11.22
CA ARG A 93 3.64 15.45 -12.17
C ARG A 93 5.10 15.80 -12.47
N ALA A 94 5.94 15.86 -11.43
CA ALA A 94 7.37 16.09 -11.59
C ALA A 94 8.06 14.99 -12.42
N LEU A 95 7.67 13.72 -12.23
CA LEU A 95 8.17 12.59 -13.03
C LEU A 95 7.68 12.62 -14.48
N CYS A 96 6.47 13.11 -14.75
CA CYS A 96 5.94 13.32 -16.09
C CYS A 96 6.66 14.44 -16.86
N ALA A 97 7.21 15.45 -16.16
CA ALA A 97 7.96 16.54 -16.77
C ALA A 97 9.39 16.14 -17.19
N ARG A 98 9.88 14.98 -16.75
CA ARG A 98 11.22 14.47 -17.10
C ARG A 98 11.19 13.72 -18.43
N PRO A 99 12.24 13.86 -19.27
CA PRO A 99 12.32 13.12 -20.52
C PRO A 99 12.38 11.61 -20.28
N ALA A 100 11.66 10.85 -21.09
CA ALA A 100 11.63 9.40 -21.11
C ALA A 100 11.17 8.92 -22.50
N GLY A 101 11.38 7.63 -22.81
CA GLY A 101 10.83 7.03 -24.02
C GLY A 101 9.30 7.10 -24.06
N GLU A 102 8.71 6.97 -25.25
CA GLU A 102 7.27 7.13 -25.47
C GLU A 102 6.42 6.21 -24.58
N ARG A 103 6.81 4.92 -24.49
CA ARG A 103 6.12 3.92 -23.66
C ARG A 103 6.07 4.33 -22.18
N GLU A 104 7.19 4.80 -21.65
CA GLU A 104 7.29 5.21 -20.25
C GLU A 104 6.54 6.53 -20.00
N THR A 105 6.58 7.45 -20.96
CA THR A 105 5.79 8.68 -20.91
C THR A 105 4.29 8.37 -20.87
N ALA A 106 3.82 7.45 -21.71
CA ALA A 106 2.42 6.99 -21.71
C ALA A 106 2.05 6.35 -20.37
N ARG A 107 2.92 5.49 -19.82
CA ARG A 107 2.73 4.84 -18.51
C ARG A 107 2.57 5.87 -17.39
N ARG A 108 3.47 6.86 -17.31
CA ARG A 108 3.44 7.91 -16.28
C ARG A 108 2.18 8.77 -16.38
N ARG A 109 1.79 9.17 -17.61
CA ARG A 109 0.56 9.94 -17.85
C ARG A 109 -0.70 9.15 -17.45
N ALA A 110 -0.77 7.87 -17.82
CA ALA A 110 -1.89 7.02 -17.42
C ALA A 110 -2.00 6.85 -15.90
N LEU A 111 -0.86 6.76 -15.19
CA LEU A 111 -0.87 6.75 -13.73
C LEU A 111 -1.28 8.11 -13.15
N LEU A 112 -0.79 9.23 -13.70
CA LEU A 112 -1.18 10.57 -13.27
C LEU A 112 -2.69 10.77 -13.36
N HIS A 113 -3.32 10.37 -14.47
CA HIS A 113 -4.78 10.44 -14.61
C HIS A 113 -5.52 9.65 -13.53
N ARG A 114 -5.05 8.44 -13.20
CA ARG A 114 -5.65 7.63 -12.12
C ARG A 114 -5.48 8.27 -10.75
N VAL A 115 -4.30 8.81 -10.47
CA VAL A 115 -4.00 9.53 -9.23
C VAL A 115 -4.91 10.75 -9.09
N GLU A 116 -5.02 11.59 -10.12
CA GLU A 116 -5.87 12.78 -10.11
C GLU A 116 -7.37 12.46 -10.05
N ALA A 117 -7.79 11.35 -10.66
CA ALA A 117 -9.17 10.86 -10.54
C ALA A 117 -9.47 10.40 -9.11
N ALA A 118 -8.52 9.74 -8.44
CA ALA A 118 -8.69 9.27 -7.07
C ALA A 118 -8.70 10.40 -6.02
N VAL A 119 -8.02 11.53 -6.29
CA VAL A 119 -8.06 12.72 -5.42
C VAL A 119 -9.30 13.57 -5.64
N ARG A 120 -9.92 13.50 -6.83
CA ARG A 120 -11.15 14.22 -7.10
C ARG A 120 -12.22 13.66 -6.18
N PRO A 121 -12.86 14.48 -5.31
CA PRO A 121 -13.92 13.97 -4.49
C PRO A 121 -14.99 13.38 -5.42
N CYS A 122 -15.37 12.13 -5.18
CA CYS A 122 -16.67 11.63 -5.59
C CYS A 122 -17.70 12.50 -4.88
N LEU A 123 -17.99 13.67 -5.46
CA LEU A 123 -19.22 14.37 -5.16
C LEU A 123 -20.32 13.32 -5.35
N PRO A 124 -21.16 13.04 -4.34
CA PRO A 124 -22.39 12.33 -4.64
C PRO A 124 -23.02 13.10 -5.78
N ALA A 125 -23.40 12.42 -6.86
CA ALA A 125 -24.20 13.02 -7.90
C ALA A 125 -25.44 13.58 -7.20
N VAL A 126 -25.41 14.88 -6.87
CA VAL A 126 -26.56 15.62 -6.40
C VAL A 126 -27.56 15.41 -7.51
N ARG A 127 -28.60 14.63 -7.24
CA ARG A 127 -29.74 14.54 -8.13
C ARG A 127 -30.18 15.98 -8.36
N ARG A 128 -29.92 16.47 -9.56
CA ARG A 128 -30.43 17.74 -10.04
C ARG A 128 -31.95 17.64 -9.88
N PRO A 129 -32.61 18.45 -9.03
CA PRO A 129 -34.05 18.56 -9.16
C PRO A 129 -34.28 19.16 -10.55
N ALA A 130 -35.04 18.44 -11.36
CA ALA A 130 -35.60 19.01 -12.57
C ALA A 130 -36.57 20.11 -12.12
N ASP A 131 -36.25 21.35 -12.46
CA ASP A 131 -37.22 22.44 -12.43
C ASP A 131 -38.28 22.15 -13.50
N ASP A 132 -39.51 21.84 -13.07
CA ASP A 132 -40.79 22.40 -13.57
C ASP A 132 -42.02 21.67 -12.96
N ALA A 133 -42.50 22.20 -11.82
CA ALA A 133 -43.88 22.32 -11.26
C ALA A 133 -44.86 21.10 -11.20
N PRO A 134 -46.01 21.16 -10.46
CA PRO A 134 -46.48 22.06 -9.39
C PRO A 134 -46.80 21.33 -8.04
N GLU A 135 -47.09 22.11 -6.98
CA GLU A 135 -47.45 21.62 -5.64
C GLU A 135 -48.63 20.63 -5.58
N PRO A 136 -48.64 19.78 -4.53
CA PRO A 136 -49.79 19.83 -3.63
C PRO A 136 -49.41 19.87 -2.13
N ALA A 137 -50.16 20.70 -1.40
CA ALA A 137 -50.15 20.83 0.04
C ALA A 137 -50.45 19.51 0.77
N ALA A 138 -49.64 19.17 1.77
CA ALA A 138 -50.02 18.24 2.83
C ALA A 138 -49.26 18.57 4.13
N GLY A 139 -50.03 18.73 5.21
CA GLY A 139 -49.66 19.44 6.42
C GLY A 139 -48.53 18.83 7.25
N ARG A 140 -47.77 19.72 7.88
CA ARG A 140 -46.89 19.40 9.00
C ARG A 140 -47.55 19.85 10.29
N TYR A 141 -47.89 18.87 11.13
CA TYR A 141 -48.11 19.10 12.55
C TYR A 141 -46.81 19.64 13.14
N ALA A 142 -46.83 20.89 13.60
CA ALA A 142 -45.78 21.48 14.41
C ALA A 142 -45.96 21.01 15.85
N MET A 143 -44.98 20.30 16.39
CA MET A 143 -44.85 20.08 17.83
C MET A 143 -43.89 21.12 18.41
N PRO A 144 -44.31 21.95 19.37
CA PRO A 144 -43.43 22.90 20.06
C PRO A 144 -42.69 22.21 21.20
N GLY A 145 -41.35 22.24 21.16
CA GLY A 145 -40.48 21.90 22.29
C GLY A 145 -40.16 23.14 23.12
N PRO A 146 -40.22 23.09 24.47
CA PRO A 146 -39.94 24.24 25.32
C PRO A 146 -38.45 24.59 25.33
N ARG A 147 -38.17 25.90 25.24
CA ARG A 147 -36.86 26.53 25.41
C ARG A 147 -36.54 26.63 26.91
N SER A 148 -35.34 26.24 27.30
CA SER A 148 -34.77 26.62 28.60
C SER A 148 -34.23 28.05 28.51
N GLU A 149 -34.71 28.87 29.43
CA GLU A 149 -34.26 30.23 29.71
C GLU A 149 -32.86 30.16 30.34
N GLN A 150 -31.91 30.91 29.80
CA GLN A 150 -30.65 31.20 30.48
C GLN A 150 -30.51 32.71 30.55
N GLU A 151 -30.66 33.20 31.77
CA GLU A 151 -30.69 34.61 32.14
C GLU A 151 -29.38 35.32 31.77
N THR A 152 -29.53 36.44 31.08
CA THR A 152 -28.52 37.47 30.91
C THR A 152 -28.51 38.38 32.13
N GLY A 153 -27.43 38.35 32.91
CA GLY A 153 -27.11 39.34 33.93
C GLY A 153 -25.77 40.01 33.62
N SER A 154 -25.84 41.24 33.10
CA SER A 154 -24.72 42.15 32.85
C SER A 154 -24.28 42.83 34.16
N GLY A 155 -22.98 43.07 34.36
CA GLY A 155 -22.54 44.12 35.27
C GLY A 155 -21.09 44.08 35.75
N ALA A 156 -20.29 45.01 35.19
CA ALA A 156 -19.22 45.78 35.83
C ALA A 156 -17.79 45.19 36.00
N GLU A 157 -16.87 45.77 35.22
CA GLU A 157 -15.44 46.05 35.51
C GLU A 157 -15.28 46.88 36.81
N PRO A 158 -14.12 46.87 37.55
CA PRO A 158 -12.84 47.40 37.02
C PRO A 158 -11.51 46.79 37.54
N GLU A 159 -10.46 47.10 36.77
CA GLU A 159 -9.03 47.33 37.12
C GLU A 159 -8.32 46.41 38.14
N ARG A 160 -7.25 45.73 37.71
CA ARG A 160 -5.86 46.09 38.09
C ARG A 160 -4.81 45.10 37.59
N GLU A 161 -3.71 45.71 37.14
CA GLU A 161 -2.31 45.31 37.29
C GLU A 161 -1.73 44.19 36.41
N ALA A 162 -0.54 44.52 35.92
CA ALA A 162 0.21 43.85 34.90
C ALA A 162 1.23 42.85 35.47
N GLN A 163 1.71 42.00 34.55
CA GLN A 163 2.96 41.21 34.57
C GLN A 163 2.90 39.80 35.19
N PRO A 164 3.82 38.90 34.84
CA PRO A 164 4.04 38.39 33.48
C PRO A 164 4.01 36.84 33.43
N SER A 165 3.87 36.30 32.22
CA SER A 165 3.86 34.87 31.91
C SER A 165 5.11 34.11 32.41
N PRO A 166 4.99 32.94 33.06
CA PRO A 166 6.08 31.98 33.10
C PRO A 166 6.05 31.15 31.80
N GLY A 167 7.07 31.37 30.97
CA GLY A 167 7.30 30.61 29.76
C GLY A 167 7.61 29.13 30.00
N PRO A 168 7.68 28.33 28.92
CA PRO A 168 7.87 26.89 28.99
C PRO A 168 9.29 26.54 29.48
N ALA A 169 9.36 25.76 30.56
CA ALA A 169 10.60 25.23 31.09
C ALA A 169 11.25 24.25 30.09
N LYS A 170 12.47 24.58 29.67
CA LYS A 170 13.40 23.67 28.99
C LYS A 170 14.14 22.80 30.02
N PRO A 171 14.63 21.62 29.61
CA PRO A 171 14.93 20.50 30.48
C PRO A 171 16.28 20.62 31.19
N GLY A 172 16.32 20.30 32.49
CA GLY A 172 17.56 20.07 33.22
C GLY A 172 18.13 18.66 32.93
N PRO A 173 19.45 18.45 33.04
CA PRO A 173 20.08 17.17 32.72
C PRO A 173 19.82 16.18 33.87
N ALA A 174 18.96 15.20 33.61
CA ALA A 174 18.83 14.03 34.46
C ALA A 174 20.02 13.07 34.23
N GLU A 175 20.51 12.55 35.34
CA GLU A 175 21.64 11.63 35.47
C GLU A 175 21.50 10.41 34.54
N ARG A 176 22.59 10.06 33.86
CA ARG A 176 22.66 8.86 33.02
C ARG A 176 22.42 7.61 33.88
N PRO A 177 21.37 6.81 33.63
CA PRO A 177 21.33 5.43 34.06
C PRO A 177 22.45 4.70 33.32
N GLY A 178 23.22 3.88 34.06
CA GLY A 178 24.42 3.20 33.58
C GLY A 178 24.23 2.51 32.23
N SER A 179 25.24 2.64 31.38
CA SER A 179 25.35 1.87 30.15
C SER A 179 25.23 0.37 30.46
N PRO A 180 24.31 -0.37 29.83
CA PRO A 180 24.37 -1.83 29.90
C PRO A 180 25.63 -2.27 29.14
N GLU A 181 26.49 -3.04 29.84
CA GLU A 181 27.63 -3.73 29.25
C GLU A 181 27.22 -4.47 27.97
N PRO A 182 28.03 -4.43 26.90
CA PRO A 182 27.78 -5.25 25.73
C PRO A 182 27.96 -6.72 26.12
N VAL A 183 26.83 -7.42 26.29
CA VAL A 183 26.77 -8.88 26.34
C VAL A 183 27.40 -9.38 25.05
N ARG A 184 28.61 -9.94 25.17
CA ARG A 184 29.30 -10.59 24.05
C ARG A 184 28.38 -11.70 23.53
N PRO A 185 28.01 -11.74 22.24
CA PRO A 185 27.28 -12.87 21.70
C PRO A 185 28.19 -14.09 21.75
N SER A 186 27.99 -14.96 22.74
CA SER A 186 28.74 -16.21 22.96
C SER A 186 28.27 -17.33 22.03
N ARG A 187 27.98 -16.99 20.77
CA ARG A 187 27.67 -17.96 19.71
C ARG A 187 28.41 -17.52 18.45
N PRO A 188 29.41 -18.31 17.99
CA PRO A 188 30.06 -18.05 16.72
C PRO A 188 29.00 -18.01 15.62
N VAL A 189 28.96 -16.91 14.88
CA VAL A 189 28.18 -16.83 13.65
C VAL A 189 28.88 -17.77 12.66
N PRO A 190 28.21 -18.82 12.14
CA PRO A 190 28.85 -19.76 11.24
C PRO A 190 29.35 -19.02 10.00
N THR A 191 30.60 -19.31 9.63
CA THR A 191 31.22 -18.66 8.49
C THR A 191 30.60 -19.17 7.19
N PRO A 192 30.58 -18.38 6.09
CA PRO A 192 30.03 -18.85 4.81
C PRO A 192 30.66 -20.16 4.30
N ALA A 193 31.88 -20.49 4.71
CA ALA A 193 32.55 -21.74 4.36
C ALA A 193 31.96 -22.99 5.05
N GLU A 194 31.19 -22.83 6.13
CA GLU A 194 30.51 -23.93 6.84
C GLU A 194 29.10 -24.20 6.31
N VAL A 195 28.45 -23.21 5.69
CA VAL A 195 27.09 -23.35 5.15
C VAL A 195 27.10 -23.81 3.68
N PHE A 196 28.22 -23.64 2.98
CA PHE A 196 28.37 -24.08 1.60
C PHE A 196 29.43 -25.19 1.51
N PRO A 197 29.03 -26.48 1.49
CA PRO A 197 29.99 -27.56 1.28
C PRO A 197 30.72 -27.33 -0.06
N PRO A 198 32.06 -27.53 -0.12
CA PRO A 198 32.81 -27.32 -1.34
C PRO A 198 32.23 -28.22 -2.44
N ARG A 199 31.77 -27.59 -3.52
CA ARG A 199 31.36 -28.29 -4.74
C ARG A 199 32.50 -29.22 -5.15
N ARG A 200 32.27 -30.53 -5.08
CA ARG A 200 33.13 -31.52 -5.72
C ARG A 200 33.27 -31.11 -7.17
N LYS A 201 34.50 -30.78 -7.60
CA LYS A 201 34.81 -30.66 -9.02
C LYS A 201 34.46 -32.02 -9.66
N PRO A 202 33.62 -32.08 -10.72
CA PRO A 202 33.46 -33.32 -11.46
C PRO A 202 34.83 -33.76 -11.98
N SER A 203 35.18 -35.02 -11.74
CA SER A 203 36.33 -35.69 -12.33
C SER A 203 36.27 -35.51 -13.86
N GLY A 204 37.43 -35.20 -14.45
CA GLY A 204 37.55 -34.97 -15.89
C GLY A 204 37.11 -36.18 -16.73
N PRO A 205 36.88 -35.99 -18.03
CA PRO A 205 36.43 -37.05 -18.93
C PRO A 205 37.47 -38.17 -19.00
N PRO A 206 37.06 -39.44 -19.13
CA PRO A 206 37.99 -40.56 -19.26
C PRO A 206 38.79 -40.45 -20.57
N GLU A 207 40.09 -40.77 -20.50
CA GLU A 207 40.96 -40.89 -21.68
C GLU A 207 40.44 -41.98 -22.64
N PRO A 208 40.53 -41.76 -23.97
CA PRO A 208 40.18 -42.77 -24.95
C PRO A 208 41.24 -43.89 -24.98
N ALA A 209 40.78 -45.13 -24.93
CA ALA A 209 41.61 -46.32 -25.09
C ALA A 209 42.22 -46.39 -26.51
N PRO A 210 43.44 -46.91 -26.68
CA PRO A 210 44.06 -47.03 -28.00
C PRO A 210 43.48 -48.21 -28.78
N ASP A 211 43.29 -47.96 -30.08
CA ASP A 211 42.85 -48.89 -31.11
C ASP A 211 43.64 -50.21 -31.13
N ARG A 212 42.92 -51.31 -31.34
CA ARG A 212 43.44 -52.55 -31.91
C ARG A 212 42.43 -53.18 -32.87
N ASP A 213 42.70 -52.92 -34.15
CA ASP A 213 42.69 -53.86 -35.28
C ASP A 213 41.45 -54.72 -35.59
N GLY A 214 40.69 -54.25 -36.59
CA GLY A 214 40.36 -54.98 -37.83
C GLY A 214 39.14 -55.94 -37.85
N PRO A 215 38.75 -56.43 -39.04
CA PRO A 215 37.95 -55.71 -40.05
C PRO A 215 36.70 -56.49 -40.50
N ASP A 216 35.66 -55.82 -41.02
CA ASP A 216 34.91 -56.29 -42.21
C ASP A 216 33.83 -55.29 -42.68
N GLU A 217 33.85 -55.02 -43.99
CA GLU A 217 32.71 -54.93 -44.94
C GLU A 217 31.36 -54.35 -44.43
N THR A 218 30.78 -53.27 -44.95
CA THR A 218 30.29 -53.11 -46.34
C THR A 218 29.64 -51.73 -46.52
N GLU A 219 29.90 -51.13 -47.68
CA GLU A 219 29.03 -50.29 -48.53
C GLU A 219 27.82 -49.51 -47.95
N ALA A 220 27.81 -48.18 -48.16
CA ALA A 220 26.79 -47.44 -48.94
C ALA A 220 26.91 -45.92 -48.69
N ARG A 221 27.63 -45.20 -49.55
CA ARG A 221 27.10 -44.23 -50.53
C ARG A 221 26.03 -43.23 -50.03
N GLY A 222 26.50 -41.99 -49.86
CA GLY A 222 25.85 -40.77 -50.34
C GLY A 222 24.71 -40.20 -49.47
N GLN A 223 24.52 -38.88 -49.33
CA GLN A 223 24.96 -37.78 -50.17
C GLN A 223 24.57 -36.47 -49.42
N GLU A 224 25.53 -35.57 -49.18
CA GLU A 224 25.23 -34.14 -49.00
C GLU A 224 24.84 -33.53 -50.35
N PRO A 225 24.04 -32.46 -50.37
CA PRO A 225 24.64 -31.12 -50.55
C PRO A 225 24.03 -30.09 -49.58
N ASP A 226 24.83 -29.21 -48.98
CA ASP A 226 25.48 -28.01 -49.56
C ASP A 226 24.56 -26.79 -49.68
N GLY A 227 24.96 -25.72 -48.98
CA GLY A 227 24.97 -24.33 -49.41
C GLY A 227 23.67 -23.65 -49.89
N ALA A 228 23.12 -22.74 -49.07
CA ALA A 228 23.27 -21.27 -49.27
C ALA A 228 22.15 -20.46 -48.58
N PRO A 229 22.44 -19.23 -48.09
CA PRO A 229 21.49 -18.36 -47.40
C PRO A 229 20.60 -17.56 -48.37
N PHE A 230 19.29 -17.56 -48.11
CA PHE A 230 18.32 -16.78 -48.89
C PHE A 230 18.39 -15.29 -48.51
N THR A 231 18.78 -14.47 -49.47
CA THR A 231 18.90 -13.01 -49.37
C THR A 231 17.60 -12.35 -49.84
N LEU A 232 17.12 -11.35 -49.10
CA LEU A 232 15.94 -10.52 -49.41
C LEU A 232 16.12 -9.70 -50.70
N PRO A 233 15.01 -9.34 -51.37
CA PRO A 233 14.97 -8.02 -52.01
C PRO A 233 13.64 -7.26 -51.82
N LEU A 234 13.78 -5.97 -51.49
CA LEU A 234 12.92 -4.83 -51.82
C LEU A 234 13.90 -3.64 -52.01
N PRO A 235 13.61 -2.56 -52.77
CA PRO A 235 12.30 -2.16 -53.30
C PRO A 235 12.31 -1.60 -54.74
N ALA A 236 11.13 -1.23 -55.24
CA ALA A 236 10.92 -0.11 -56.17
C ALA A 236 9.63 0.63 -55.78
#